data_AF-A0AAV6AZP1-F1
#
_entry.id   AF-A0AAV6AZP1-F1
#
_cell.length_a   1.000
_cell.length_b   1.000
_cell.length_c   1.000
_cell.angle_alpha   90.00
_cell.angle_beta   90.00
_cell.angle_gamma   90.00
#
_symmetry.space_group_name_H-M   'P 1'
#
loop_
_entity.id
_entity.type
_entity.pdbx_description
1 polymer ?
#
loop_
_entity_poly.entity_id
_entity_poly.type
_entity_poly.pdbx_seq_one_letter_code
_entity_poly.pdbx_strand_id
1 'polypeptide(L)'
;MKTKLVVTCLSVVVFAAGCKPAAEKSAAEISVQTAADNVETKTKDAAQANKNLTQAKKDYAYAQKAEFVAEKQTQLAEIDRDLLVLSNKVETANDATKADAKPRLQILRDQSARLNKQLDEANSATESTWESVKSGSSKAYDDLKDGIVNARQWASDKLAP
;
A
#
# COMPACT_ATOMS: atom_id res chain seq x y z
N MET A 1 44.86 35.30 21.28
CA MET A 1 44.61 34.35 20.17
C MET A 1 45.41 34.78 18.95
N LYS A 2 46.44 34.01 18.58
CA LYS A 2 47.13 33.94 17.26
C LYS A 2 48.51 33.27 17.45
N THR A 3 48.72 32.12 16.81
CA THR A 3 50.03 31.44 16.66
C THR A 3 49.90 30.57 15.39
N LYS A 4 50.41 30.95 14.20
CA LYS A 4 51.79 31.00 13.66
C LYS A 4 52.51 29.64 13.55
N LEU A 5 52.80 29.20 12.32
CA LEU A 5 54.06 28.58 11.79
C LEU A 5 53.77 28.01 10.38
N VAL A 6 54.20 28.59 9.25
CA VAL A 6 55.55 28.61 8.61
C VAL A 6 56.11 27.21 8.34
N VAL A 7 56.22 26.80 7.06
CA VAL A 7 57.40 26.11 6.48
C VAL A 7 57.50 26.43 4.98
N THR A 8 58.67 26.92 4.60
CA THR A 8 59.19 27.25 3.27
C THR A 8 59.99 26.08 2.69
N CYS A 9 59.92 25.83 1.37
CA CYS A 9 61.02 25.40 0.45
C CYS A 9 60.40 25.01 -0.91
N LEU A 10 60.57 25.77 -2.00
CA LEU A 10 61.74 25.91 -2.88
C LEU A 10 62.11 24.62 -3.65
N SER A 11 61.67 24.49 -4.91
CA SER A 11 62.53 24.23 -6.07
C SER A 11 61.72 24.15 -7.38
N VAL A 12 62.15 24.97 -8.34
CA VAL A 12 61.80 24.89 -9.76
C VAL A 12 62.58 23.73 -10.38
N VAL A 13 61.93 22.87 -11.16
CA VAL A 13 62.60 22.09 -12.19
C VAL A 13 61.79 22.18 -13.48
N VAL A 14 62.35 22.91 -14.43
CA VAL A 14 61.97 22.89 -15.85
C VAL A 14 62.63 21.64 -16.45
N PHE A 15 61.86 20.76 -17.09
CA PHE A 15 62.41 19.80 -18.05
C PHE A 15 61.79 20.01 -19.43
N ALA A 16 62.70 20.01 -20.39
CA ALA A 16 62.55 20.36 -21.79
C ALA A 16 61.65 19.39 -22.59
N ALA A 17 61.20 19.89 -23.73
CA ALA A 17 60.47 19.16 -24.76
C ALA A 17 61.18 17.87 -25.20
N GLY A 18 60.40 16.79 -25.34
CA GLY A 18 60.77 15.54 -26.00
C GLY A 18 59.54 14.71 -26.31
N CYS A 19 59.06 14.75 -27.56
CA CYS A 19 57.96 13.92 -28.05
C CYS A 19 58.33 12.43 -28.01
N LYS A 20 57.56 11.63 -27.25
CA LYS A 20 57.32 10.18 -27.44
C LYS A 20 56.17 9.76 -26.49
N PRO A 21 55.01 9.28 -26.98
CA PRO A 21 53.97 8.77 -26.10
C PRO A 21 54.30 7.32 -25.74
N ALA A 22 54.98 7.11 -24.62
CA ALA A 22 54.93 5.83 -23.92
C ALA A 22 53.80 5.94 -22.89
N ALA A 23 52.67 5.31 -23.20
CA ALA A 23 51.50 5.27 -22.34
C ALA A 23 51.77 4.35 -21.14
N GLU A 24 52.37 4.89 -20.09
CA GLU A 24 52.29 4.34 -18.74
C GLU A 24 51.45 5.31 -17.91
N LYS A 25 50.22 4.91 -17.59
CA LYS A 25 49.29 5.69 -16.76
C LYS A 25 50.01 6.09 -15.47
N SER A 26 50.19 7.39 -15.23
CA SER A 26 50.89 7.88 -14.03
C SER A 26 50.13 7.46 -12.76
N ALA A 27 50.82 7.27 -11.64
CA ALA A 27 50.18 6.94 -10.35
C ALA A 27 49.07 7.95 -9.96
N ALA A 28 49.16 9.20 -10.43
CA ALA A 28 48.12 10.21 -10.28
C ALA A 28 46.89 9.96 -11.19
N GLU A 29 47.06 9.43 -12.41
CA GLU A 29 45.93 9.01 -13.26
C GLU A 29 45.27 7.71 -12.76
N ILE A 30 46.05 6.81 -12.16
CA ILE A 30 45.53 5.58 -11.53
C ILE A 30 44.68 5.93 -10.30
N SER A 31 45.10 6.89 -9.47
CA SER A 31 44.33 7.31 -8.30
C SER A 31 43.05 8.06 -8.68
N VAL A 32 43.09 8.89 -9.73
CA VAL A 32 41.91 9.60 -10.25
C VAL A 32 40.91 8.63 -10.91
N GLN A 33 41.39 7.65 -11.69
CA GLN A 33 40.52 6.61 -12.27
C GLN A 33 39.87 5.75 -11.18
N THR A 34 40.64 5.33 -10.17
CA THR A 34 40.15 4.51 -9.05
C THR A 34 39.12 5.26 -8.21
N ALA A 35 39.28 6.59 -8.07
CA ALA A 35 38.30 7.45 -7.42
C ALA A 35 37.02 7.59 -8.26
N ALA A 36 37.14 7.79 -9.58
CA ALA A 36 35.98 7.85 -10.49
C ALA A 36 35.21 6.53 -10.52
N ASP A 37 35.90 5.39 -10.62
CA ASP A 37 35.29 4.06 -10.60
C ASP A 37 34.60 3.78 -9.25
N ASN A 38 35.17 4.22 -8.12
CA ASN A 38 34.54 4.15 -6.80
C ASN A 38 33.28 5.02 -6.70
N VAL A 39 33.28 6.21 -7.31
CA VAL A 39 32.11 7.10 -7.32
C VAL A 39 31.01 6.50 -8.21
N GLU A 40 31.35 5.98 -9.39
CA GLU A 40 30.39 5.35 -10.31
C GLU A 40 29.77 4.09 -9.70
N THR A 41 30.58 3.22 -9.08
CA THR A 41 30.10 2.02 -8.38
C THR A 41 29.18 2.37 -7.22
N LYS A 42 29.58 3.29 -6.33
CA LYS A 42 28.71 3.76 -5.23
C LYS A 42 27.42 4.38 -5.73
N THR A 43 27.45 5.09 -6.85
CA THR A 43 26.25 5.69 -7.46
C THR A 43 25.31 4.62 -8.02
N LYS A 44 25.85 3.58 -8.68
CA LYS A 44 25.08 2.42 -9.16
C LYS A 44 24.48 1.63 -7.98
N ASP A 45 25.24 1.39 -6.93
CA ASP A 45 24.78 0.70 -5.73
C ASP A 45 23.64 1.47 -5.03
N ALA A 46 23.79 2.80 -4.89
CA ALA A 46 22.75 3.66 -4.34
C ALA A 46 21.47 3.66 -5.21
N ALA A 47 21.61 3.72 -6.53
CA ALA A 47 20.48 3.64 -7.46
C ALA A 47 19.77 2.29 -7.37
N GLN A 48 20.53 1.19 -7.26
CA GLN A 48 20.01 -0.16 -7.15
C GLN A 48 19.34 -0.41 -5.79
N ALA A 49 19.93 0.08 -4.70
CA ALA A 49 19.33 0.05 -3.37
C ALA A 49 18.00 0.81 -3.33
N ASN A 50 17.95 1.99 -3.97
CA ASN A 50 16.71 2.77 -4.05
C ASN A 50 15.63 2.06 -4.89
N LYS A 51 16.02 1.42 -6.00
CA LYS A 51 15.10 0.59 -6.82
C LYS A 51 14.56 -0.59 -6.02
N ASN A 52 15.41 -1.30 -5.29
CA ASN A 52 15.02 -2.43 -4.45
C ASN A 52 14.09 -2.00 -3.30
N LEU A 53 14.38 -0.87 -2.65
CA LEU A 53 13.53 -0.30 -1.61
C LEU A 53 12.16 0.10 -2.17
N THR A 54 12.13 0.72 -3.35
CA THR A 54 10.88 1.09 -4.04
C THR A 54 10.06 -0.15 -4.40
N GLN A 55 10.71 -1.20 -4.89
CA GLN A 55 10.04 -2.47 -5.21
C GLN A 55 9.50 -3.14 -3.95
N ALA A 56 10.31 -3.26 -2.89
CA ALA A 56 9.90 -3.85 -1.62
C ALA A 56 8.70 -3.11 -0.98
N LYS A 57 8.67 -1.78 -1.06
CA LYS A 57 7.52 -0.98 -0.60
C LYS A 57 6.25 -1.28 -1.40
N LYS A 58 6.36 -1.42 -2.73
CA LYS A 58 5.23 -1.79 -3.59
C LYS A 58 4.72 -3.17 -3.24
N ASP A 59 5.61 -4.15 -3.16
CA ASP A 59 5.25 -5.54 -2.85
C ASP A 59 4.55 -5.64 -1.48
N TYR A 60 5.07 -4.93 -0.47
CA TYR A 60 4.44 -4.83 0.85
C TYR A 60 3.04 -4.18 0.80
N ALA A 61 2.89 -3.09 0.03
CA ALA A 61 1.59 -2.43 -0.13
C ALA A 61 0.58 -3.34 -0.87
N TYR A 62 1.03 -4.10 -1.88
CA TYR A 62 0.20 -5.08 -2.58
C TYR A 62 -0.23 -6.23 -1.66
N ALA A 63 0.68 -6.74 -0.82
CA ALA A 63 0.35 -7.78 0.15
C ALA A 63 -0.73 -7.31 1.13
N GLN A 64 -0.56 -6.13 1.73
CA GLN A 64 -1.56 -5.56 2.64
C GLN A 64 -2.92 -5.31 1.96
N LYS A 65 -2.90 -4.95 0.67
CA LYS A 65 -4.13 -4.79 -0.11
C LYS A 65 -4.87 -6.11 -0.29
N ALA A 66 -4.16 -7.16 -0.70
CA ALA A 66 -4.74 -8.48 -0.88
C ALA A 66 -5.32 -9.04 0.44
N GLU A 67 -4.59 -8.88 1.55
CA GLU A 67 -5.04 -9.29 2.88
C GLU A 67 -6.31 -8.53 3.31
N PHE A 68 -6.33 -7.21 3.15
CA PHE A 68 -7.51 -6.39 3.47
C PHE A 68 -8.74 -6.82 2.66
N VAL A 69 -8.59 -7.02 1.36
CA VAL A 69 -9.72 -7.43 0.50
C VAL A 69 -10.20 -8.82 0.89
N ALA A 70 -9.30 -9.78 1.10
CA ALA A 70 -9.66 -11.14 1.50
C ALA A 70 -10.38 -11.18 2.87
N GLU A 71 -9.90 -10.40 3.85
CA GLU A 71 -10.54 -10.26 5.15
C GLU A 71 -11.96 -9.72 5.00
N LYS A 72 -12.13 -8.62 4.26
CA LYS A 72 -13.44 -7.98 4.09
C LYS A 72 -14.41 -8.82 3.27
N GLN A 73 -13.94 -9.55 2.26
CA GLN A 73 -14.77 -10.51 1.52
C GLN A 73 -15.25 -11.66 2.42
N THR A 74 -14.38 -12.15 3.31
CA THR A 74 -14.77 -13.19 4.29
C THR A 74 -15.86 -12.68 5.24
N GLN A 75 -15.67 -11.46 5.78
CA GLN A 75 -16.65 -10.83 6.67
C GLN A 75 -17.97 -10.51 5.95
N LEU A 76 -17.91 -10.10 4.67
CA LEU A 76 -19.10 -9.88 3.84
C LEU A 76 -19.87 -11.18 3.61
N ALA A 77 -19.18 -12.29 3.34
CA ALA A 77 -19.82 -13.59 3.18
C ALA A 77 -20.50 -14.10 4.46
N GLU A 78 -20.01 -13.72 5.65
CA GLU A 78 -20.71 -13.95 6.92
C GLU A 78 -22.02 -13.14 7.00
N ILE A 79 -21.95 -11.85 6.67
CA ILE A 79 -23.12 -10.97 6.65
C ILE A 79 -24.18 -11.45 5.65
N ASP A 80 -23.78 -11.90 4.45
CA ASP A 80 -24.73 -12.41 3.46
C ASP A 80 -25.44 -13.67 3.93
N ARG A 81 -24.73 -14.55 4.67
CA ARG A 81 -25.36 -15.71 5.33
C ARG A 81 -26.36 -15.27 6.39
N ASP A 82 -26.02 -14.28 7.20
CA ASP A 82 -26.93 -13.74 8.21
C ASP A 82 -28.19 -13.12 7.59
N LEU A 83 -28.03 -12.42 6.47
CA LEU A 83 -29.11 -11.83 5.71
C LEU A 83 -30.03 -12.89 5.11
N LEU A 84 -29.47 -14.01 4.63
CA LEU A 84 -30.24 -15.17 4.17
C LEU A 84 -31.04 -15.80 5.31
N VAL A 85 -30.41 -16.05 6.47
CA VAL A 85 -31.10 -16.60 7.65
C VAL A 85 -32.24 -15.69 8.08
N LEU A 86 -32.00 -14.39 8.15
CA LEU A 86 -33.01 -13.42 8.54
C LEU A 86 -34.17 -13.35 7.53
N SER A 87 -33.85 -13.41 6.24
CA SER A 87 -34.86 -13.45 5.18
C SER A 87 -35.75 -14.68 5.30
N ASN A 88 -35.16 -15.86 5.52
CA ASN A 88 -35.92 -17.10 5.70
C ASN A 88 -36.84 -17.03 6.93
N LYS A 89 -36.40 -16.44 8.04
CA LYS A 89 -37.26 -16.23 9.22
C LYS A 89 -38.45 -15.32 8.90
N VAL A 90 -38.21 -14.22 8.18
CA VAL A 90 -39.26 -13.30 7.73
C VAL A 90 -40.25 -13.98 6.80
N GLU A 91 -39.80 -14.87 5.91
CA GLU A 91 -40.69 -15.61 5.00
C GLU A 91 -41.67 -16.55 5.73
N THR A 92 -41.35 -16.95 6.97
CA THR A 92 -42.26 -17.74 7.82
C THR A 92 -43.20 -16.89 8.68
N ALA A 93 -43.04 -15.56 8.67
CA ALA A 93 -43.85 -14.64 9.46
C ALA A 93 -45.22 -14.34 8.81
N ASN A 94 -46.08 -13.63 9.55
CA ASN A 94 -47.33 -13.10 9.01
C ASN A 94 -47.09 -11.99 7.97
N ASP A 95 -48.12 -11.69 7.18
CA ASP A 95 -48.03 -10.74 6.05
C ASP A 95 -47.65 -9.32 6.46
N ALA A 96 -48.11 -8.85 7.62
CA ALA A 96 -47.77 -7.52 8.13
C ALA A 96 -46.28 -7.42 8.47
N THR A 97 -45.73 -8.42 9.14
CA THR A 97 -44.31 -8.47 9.48
C THR A 97 -43.44 -8.63 8.23
N LYS A 98 -43.87 -9.43 7.24
CA LYS A 98 -43.20 -9.51 5.93
C LYS A 98 -43.14 -8.16 5.23
N ALA A 99 -44.24 -7.41 5.23
CA ALA A 99 -44.32 -6.10 4.60
C ALA A 99 -43.37 -5.07 5.25
N ASP A 100 -43.24 -5.07 6.58
CA ASP A 100 -42.29 -4.20 7.30
C ASP A 100 -40.83 -4.65 7.12
N ALA A 101 -40.58 -5.95 7.06
CA ALA A 101 -39.24 -6.50 6.88
C ALA A 101 -38.63 -6.24 5.49
N LYS A 102 -39.44 -6.36 4.44
CA LYS A 102 -38.98 -6.33 3.05
C LYS A 102 -38.10 -5.11 2.73
N PRO A 103 -38.50 -3.85 3.01
CA PRO A 103 -37.65 -2.70 2.73
C PRO A 103 -36.35 -2.71 3.54
N ARG A 104 -36.38 -3.15 4.80
CA ARG A 104 -35.19 -3.23 5.67
C ARG A 104 -34.16 -4.21 5.09
N LEU A 105 -34.62 -5.39 4.69
CA LEU A 105 -33.76 -6.41 4.12
C LEU A 105 -33.26 -6.07 2.72
N GLN A 106 -34.00 -5.27 1.94
CA GLN A 106 -33.52 -4.77 0.65
C GLN A 106 -32.39 -3.76 0.81
N ILE A 107 -32.51 -2.81 1.75
CA ILE A 107 -31.43 -1.85 2.04
C ILE A 107 -30.12 -2.58 2.39
N LEU A 108 -30.19 -3.64 3.20
CA LEU A 108 -29.00 -4.42 3.57
C LEU A 108 -28.41 -5.19 2.38
N ARG A 109 -29.25 -5.73 1.49
CA ARG A 109 -28.78 -6.37 0.25
C ARG A 109 -28.07 -5.38 -0.65
N ASP A 110 -28.64 -4.19 -0.82
CA ASP A 110 -28.04 -3.13 -1.64
C ASP A 110 -26.71 -2.65 -1.05
N GLN A 111 -26.64 -2.54 0.28
CA GLN A 111 -25.39 -2.21 0.99
C GLN A 111 -24.33 -3.30 0.83
N SER A 112 -24.70 -4.57 0.95
CA SER A 112 -23.81 -5.71 0.71
C SER A 112 -23.28 -5.70 -0.74
N ALA A 113 -24.16 -5.56 -1.72
CA ALA A 113 -23.78 -5.50 -3.14
C ALA A 113 -22.84 -4.31 -3.43
N ARG A 114 -23.09 -3.15 -2.82
CA ARG A 114 -22.22 -1.98 -2.95
C ARG A 114 -20.84 -2.25 -2.36
N LEU A 115 -20.76 -2.84 -1.17
CA LEU A 115 -19.49 -3.17 -0.54
C LEU A 115 -18.72 -4.20 -1.37
N ASN A 116 -19.39 -5.24 -1.90
CA ASN A 116 -18.76 -6.22 -2.76
C ASN A 116 -18.07 -5.55 -3.96
N LYS A 117 -18.80 -4.64 -4.63
CA LYS A 117 -18.25 -3.86 -5.75
C LYS A 117 -17.06 -3.00 -5.32
N GLN A 118 -17.12 -2.35 -4.15
CA GLN A 118 -16.01 -1.55 -3.63
C GLN A 118 -14.76 -2.40 -3.33
N LEU A 119 -14.94 -3.64 -2.85
CA LEU A 119 -13.84 -4.58 -2.62
C LEU A 119 -13.23 -5.09 -3.94
N ASP A 120 -14.05 -5.28 -4.98
CA ASP A 120 -13.56 -5.59 -6.33
C ASP A 120 -12.74 -4.42 -6.91
N GLU A 121 -13.20 -3.18 -6.72
CA GLU A 121 -12.46 -1.97 -7.10
C GLU A 121 -11.17 -1.83 -6.28
N ALA A 122 -11.19 -2.21 -4.99
CA ALA A 122 -10.03 -2.20 -4.11
C ALA A 122 -8.91 -3.09 -4.65
N ASN A 123 -9.22 -4.27 -5.22
CA ASN A 123 -8.20 -5.11 -5.86
C ASN A 123 -7.44 -4.39 -6.97
N SER A 124 -8.09 -3.47 -7.68
CA SER A 124 -7.51 -2.70 -8.79
C SER A 124 -6.94 -1.33 -8.36
N ALA A 125 -7.03 -0.97 -7.08
CA ALA A 125 -6.56 0.33 -6.60
C ALA A 125 -5.04 0.50 -6.75
N THR A 126 -4.64 1.73 -7.07
CA THR A 126 -3.24 2.18 -7.16
C THR A 126 -2.79 2.74 -5.81
N GLU A 127 -1.50 3.00 -5.65
CA GLU A 127 -0.94 3.61 -4.43
C GLU A 127 -1.62 4.94 -4.07
N SER A 128 -1.98 5.76 -5.07
CA SER A 128 -2.64 7.05 -4.85
C SER A 128 -4.11 6.95 -4.47
N THR A 129 -4.79 5.84 -4.78
CA THR A 129 -6.22 5.64 -4.46
C THR A 129 -6.46 4.69 -3.30
N TRP A 130 -5.43 3.94 -2.90
CA TRP A 130 -5.52 2.86 -1.92
C TRP A 130 -6.15 3.29 -0.58
N GLU A 131 -5.62 4.35 0.06
CA GLU A 131 -6.11 4.78 1.37
C GLU A 131 -7.58 5.24 1.34
N SER A 132 -8.00 5.90 0.25
CA SER A 132 -9.40 6.32 0.09
C SER A 132 -10.32 5.12 -0.07
N VAL A 133 -9.94 4.14 -0.88
CA VAL A 133 -10.74 2.93 -1.10
C VAL A 133 -10.80 2.07 0.16
N LYS A 134 -9.67 1.90 0.87
CA LYS A 134 -9.60 1.17 2.15
C LYS A 134 -10.51 1.79 3.19
N SER A 135 -10.43 3.11 3.39
CA SER A 135 -11.27 3.84 4.34
C SER A 135 -12.75 3.76 3.98
N GLY A 136 -13.09 4.01 2.70
CA GLY A 136 -14.47 3.94 2.21
C GLY A 136 -15.10 2.55 2.36
N SER A 137 -14.33 1.50 2.04
CA SER A 137 -14.78 0.11 2.19
C SER A 137 -14.93 -0.28 3.66
N SER A 138 -14.04 0.17 4.53
CA SER A 138 -14.12 -0.07 5.98
C SER A 138 -15.37 0.57 6.57
N LYS A 139 -15.64 1.84 6.21
CA LYS A 139 -16.87 2.51 6.63
C LYS A 139 -18.12 1.83 6.10
N ALA A 140 -18.13 1.44 4.82
CA ALA A 140 -19.27 0.74 4.23
C ALA A 140 -19.55 -0.60 4.91
N TYR A 141 -18.50 -1.31 5.32
CA TYR A 141 -18.61 -2.52 6.13
C TYR A 141 -19.20 -2.25 7.51
N ASP A 142 -18.71 -1.23 8.23
CA ASP A 142 -19.22 -0.90 9.56
C ASP A 142 -20.71 -0.50 9.52
N ASP A 143 -21.09 0.33 8.55
CA ASP A 143 -22.49 0.73 8.34
C ASP A 143 -23.39 -0.49 8.05
N LEU A 144 -22.90 -1.45 7.23
CA LEU A 144 -23.62 -2.70 6.94
C LEU A 144 -23.72 -3.61 8.16
N LYS A 145 -22.63 -3.78 8.92
CA LYS A 145 -22.60 -4.55 10.17
C LYS A 145 -23.64 -4.03 11.16
N ASP A 146 -23.69 -2.73 11.35
CA ASP A 146 -24.66 -2.09 12.25
C ASP A 146 -26.10 -2.27 11.73
N GLY A 147 -26.30 -2.17 10.42
CA GLY A 147 -27.57 -2.48 9.76
C GLY A 147 -28.06 -3.90 10.06
N ILE A 148 -27.18 -4.90 9.99
CA ILE A 148 -27.49 -6.31 10.30
C ILE A 148 -27.82 -6.50 11.79
N VAL A 149 -27.07 -5.87 12.68
CA VAL A 149 -27.37 -5.91 14.13
C VAL A 149 -28.76 -5.34 14.41
N ASN A 150 -29.07 -4.17 13.83
CA ASN A 150 -30.38 -3.54 13.97
C ASN A 150 -31.51 -4.42 13.40
N ALA A 151 -31.27 -5.06 12.26
CA ALA A 151 -32.27 -5.94 11.64
C ALA A 151 -32.50 -7.23 12.45
N ARG A 152 -31.45 -7.79 13.07
CA ARG A 152 -31.58 -8.91 14.01
C ARG A 152 -32.36 -8.52 15.26
N GLN A 153 -32.08 -7.35 15.83
CA GLN A 153 -32.82 -6.85 16.99
C GLN A 153 -34.30 -6.69 16.66
N TRP A 154 -34.61 -5.98 15.57
CA TRP A 154 -35.98 -5.83 15.07
C TRP A 154 -36.66 -7.18 14.86
N ALA A 155 -35.96 -8.15 14.27
CA ALA A 155 -36.49 -9.48 14.05
C ALA A 155 -36.77 -10.22 15.35
N SER A 156 -35.90 -10.10 16.35
CA SER A 156 -36.14 -10.64 17.69
C SER A 156 -37.41 -10.04 18.30
N ASP A 157 -37.62 -8.73 18.16
CA ASP A 157 -38.77 -8.03 18.76
C ASP A 157 -40.09 -8.31 18.03
N LYS A 158 -40.04 -8.58 16.71
CA LYS A 158 -41.24 -8.74 15.86
C LYS A 158 -41.58 -10.18 15.48
N LEU A 159 -40.62 -11.10 15.60
CA LEU A 159 -40.77 -12.52 15.26
C LEU A 159 -40.71 -13.43 16.50
N ALA A 160 -40.54 -12.87 17.70
CA ALA A 160 -40.75 -13.65 18.92
C ALA A 160 -42.19 -14.21 18.95
N PRO A 161 -42.38 -15.45 19.44
CA PRO A 161 -43.69 -16.11 19.50
C PRO A 161 -44.70 -15.36 20.37
#